data_AF-A0A350XFL8-F1
#
_entry.id   AF-A0A350XFL8-F1
#
_cell.length_a   1.000
_cell.length_b   1.000
_cell.length_c   1.000
_cell.angle_alpha   90.00
_cell.angle_beta   90.00
_cell.angle_gamma   90.00
#
_symmetry.space_group_name_H-M   'P 1'
#
loop_
_entity.id
_entity.type
_entity.pdbx_description
1 polymer ?
#
loop_
_entity_poly.entity_id
_entity_poly.type
_entity_poly.pdbx_seq_one_letter_code
_entity_poly.pdbx_strand_id
1 'polypeptide(L)'
;MRYKTWKRLSVFALLGLLTSWILAIGGCTPASNRGATSNHEVEFWTMQLQPQFTDYFNKLIASFEAKNPGVKIRWTDVPWSAMESKILTAVSAKTAPDVVNLNPDFASQLASRNAWLDLDAQVPAQVRASYLPNIWQATTLNGKSFGIP
;
A
#
# COMPACT_ATOMS: atom_id res chain seq x y z
N MET A 1 -66.90 -0.47 -5.09
CA MET A 1 -66.11 0.57 -4.39
C MET A 1 -64.76 -0.02 -3.95
N ARG A 2 -63.63 0.20 -4.68
CA ARG A 2 -62.25 0.00 -4.16
C ARG A 2 -61.10 0.42 -5.12
N TYR A 3 -61.32 1.36 -6.05
CA TYR A 3 -60.29 1.76 -7.04
C TYR A 3 -59.87 3.24 -6.96
N LYS A 4 -60.42 4.03 -6.03
CA LYS A 4 -60.25 5.50 -6.02
C LYS A 4 -59.16 6.03 -5.06
N THR A 5 -58.57 5.17 -4.21
CA THR A 5 -57.57 5.57 -3.20
C THR A 5 -56.12 5.48 -3.70
N TRP A 6 -55.81 4.57 -4.62
CA TRP A 6 -54.42 4.39 -5.10
C TRP A 6 -53.92 5.45 -6.09
N LYS A 7 -54.80 6.08 -6.88
CA LYS A 7 -54.40 7.17 -7.78
C LYS A 7 -54.03 8.47 -7.05
N ARG A 8 -54.42 8.60 -5.77
CA ARG A 8 -54.12 9.80 -4.96
C ARG A 8 -52.78 9.71 -4.23
N LEU A 9 -52.29 8.51 -3.90
CA LEU A 9 -50.95 8.36 -3.29
C LEU A 9 -49.80 8.54 -4.30
N SER A 10 -50.00 8.18 -5.57
CA SER A 10 -48.95 8.28 -6.60
C SER A 10 -48.64 9.74 -7.02
N VAL A 11 -49.59 10.66 -6.85
CA VAL A 11 -49.40 12.08 -7.21
C VAL A 11 -48.59 12.83 -6.13
N PHE A 12 -48.67 12.42 -4.87
CA PHE A 12 -47.90 13.05 -3.78
C PHE A 12 -46.44 12.56 -3.68
N ALA A 13 -46.11 11.38 -4.22
CA ALA A 13 -44.74 10.87 -4.25
C ALA A 13 -43.85 11.52 -5.33
N LEU A 14 -44.45 11.99 -6.43
CA LEU A 14 -43.73 12.65 -7.53
C LEU A 14 -43.45 14.15 -7.29
N LEU A 15 -44.20 14.79 -6.38
CA LEU A 15 -43.99 16.21 -6.03
C LEU A 15 -42.90 16.42 -4.95
N GLY A 16 -42.57 15.38 -4.17
CA GLY A 16 -41.50 15.43 -3.16
C GLY A 16 -40.09 15.18 -3.71
N LEU A 17 -39.97 14.66 -4.93
CA LEU A 17 -38.69 14.31 -5.56
C LEU A 17 -38.10 15.42 -6.45
N LEU A 18 -38.83 16.53 -6.65
CA LEU A 18 -38.43 17.65 -7.52
C LEU A 18 -37.98 18.92 -6.76
N THR A 19 -38.11 18.96 -5.43
CA THR A 19 -37.74 20.15 -4.61
C THR A 19 -36.37 20.08 -3.93
N SER A 20 -35.60 19.00 -4.09
CA SER A 20 -34.27 18.88 -3.46
C SER A 20 -33.08 19.17 -4.39
N TRP A 21 -33.31 19.77 -5.56
CA TRP A 21 -32.29 19.98 -6.59
C TRP A 21 -31.95 21.45 -6.90
N ILE A 22 -32.35 22.41 -6.05
CA ILE A 22 -32.17 23.85 -6.35
C ILE A 22 -31.41 24.65 -5.28
N LEU A 23 -30.93 24.05 -4.18
CA LEU A 23 -30.21 24.79 -3.13
C LEU A 23 -28.84 24.20 -2.79
N ALA A 24 -27.86 24.35 -3.70
CA ALA A 24 -26.43 24.40 -3.36
C ALA A 24 -25.56 24.86 -4.55
N ILE A 25 -25.98 25.90 -5.29
CA ILE A 25 -25.10 26.67 -6.19
C ILE A 25 -24.76 27.96 -5.45
N GLY A 26 -23.66 27.98 -4.70
CA GLY A 26 -23.30 29.16 -3.93
C GLY A 26 -22.14 28.90 -2.97
N GLY A 27 -20.94 28.74 -3.52
CA GLY A 27 -19.74 28.52 -2.72
C GLY A 27 -18.47 28.47 -3.55
N CYS A 28 -18.21 29.51 -4.36
CA CYS A 28 -16.86 29.74 -4.88
C CYS A 28 -15.96 30.19 -3.73
N THR A 29 -15.35 29.23 -3.03
CA THR A 29 -14.14 29.50 -2.26
C THR A 29 -12.96 29.46 -3.22
N PRO A 30 -12.07 30.48 -3.23
CA PRO A 30 -10.87 30.40 -4.03
C PRO A 30 -10.03 29.24 -3.48
N ALA A 31 -9.83 28.22 -4.31
CA ALA A 31 -8.90 27.14 -4.04
C ALA A 31 -7.53 27.76 -3.82
N SER A 32 -7.19 27.99 -2.54
CA SER A 32 -5.83 28.27 -2.13
C SER A 32 -5.03 27.05 -2.57
N ASN A 33 -4.28 27.22 -3.64
CA ASN A 33 -3.29 26.28 -4.13
C ASN A 33 -2.17 26.21 -3.09
N ARG A 34 -2.48 25.65 -1.91
CA ARG A 34 -1.49 25.14 -0.99
C ARG A 34 -0.92 23.95 -1.73
N GLY A 35 0.28 24.13 -2.27
CA GLY A 35 1.08 23.03 -2.76
C GLY A 35 1.14 21.99 -1.65
N ALA A 36 0.27 20.98 -1.75
CA ALA A 36 0.39 19.79 -0.97
C ALA A 36 1.64 19.13 -1.54
N THR A 37 2.78 19.37 -0.90
CA THR A 37 3.79 18.32 -0.80
C THR A 37 3.05 17.12 -0.24
N SER A 38 2.59 16.24 -1.12
CA SER A 38 2.14 14.91 -0.74
C SER A 38 3.33 14.28 -0.04
N ASN A 39 3.33 14.29 1.29
CA ASN A 39 4.28 13.50 2.04
C ASN A 39 3.96 12.04 1.71
N HIS A 40 4.75 11.46 0.82
CA HIS A 40 4.63 10.07 0.41
C HIS A 40 5.23 9.23 1.52
N GLU A 41 4.36 8.61 2.32
CA GLU A 41 4.79 7.70 3.37
C GLU A 41 4.92 6.27 2.81
N VAL A 42 6.05 5.63 3.09
CA VAL A 42 6.37 4.25 2.70
C VAL A 42 6.33 3.39 3.96
N GLU A 43 5.46 2.39 3.97
CA GLU A 43 5.44 1.37 5.00
C GLU A 43 6.59 0.38 4.81
N PHE A 44 7.47 0.29 5.81
CA PHE A 44 8.59 -0.63 5.81
C PHE A 44 8.52 -1.56 7.02
N TRP A 45 8.40 -2.86 6.78
CA TRP A 45 8.37 -3.86 7.84
C TRP A 45 9.66 -4.67 7.89
N THR A 46 10.15 -4.94 9.09
CA THR A 46 11.27 -5.85 9.34
C THR A 46 10.91 -6.96 10.30
N MET A 47 11.70 -8.02 10.30
CA MET A 47 11.49 -9.19 11.15
C MET A 47 12.55 -9.28 12.24
N GLN A 48 12.17 -8.90 13.46
CA GLN A 48 12.95 -9.05 14.69
C GLN A 48 14.39 -8.50 14.60
N LEU A 49 14.52 -7.27 14.10
CA LEU A 49 15.80 -6.57 14.06
C LEU A 49 16.04 -5.70 15.29
N GLN A 50 14.97 -5.33 16.01
CA GLN A 50 15.08 -4.62 17.27
C GLN A 50 15.33 -5.59 18.45
N PRO A 51 16.09 -5.16 19.47
CA PRO A 51 16.76 -3.86 19.57
C PRO A 51 18.12 -3.79 18.83
N GLN A 52 18.69 -4.94 18.45
CA GLN A 52 20.09 -5.07 18.01
C GLN A 52 20.51 -4.13 16.88
N PHE A 53 19.64 -3.89 15.89
CA PHE A 53 19.94 -3.07 14.71
C PHE A 53 19.20 -1.73 14.69
N THR A 54 18.60 -1.32 15.80
CA THR A 54 17.77 -0.10 15.88
C THR A 54 18.54 1.14 15.41
N ASP A 55 19.75 1.35 15.91
CA ASP A 55 20.54 2.53 15.57
C ASP A 55 20.96 2.54 14.09
N TYR A 56 21.24 1.36 13.53
CA TYR A 56 21.59 1.23 12.12
C TYR A 56 20.42 1.63 11.23
N PHE A 57 19.23 1.07 11.47
CA PHE A 57 18.05 1.35 10.65
C PHE A 57 17.56 2.79 10.82
N ASN A 58 17.60 3.36 12.02
CA ASN A 58 17.26 4.77 12.22
C ASN A 58 18.19 5.71 11.42
N LYS A 59 19.50 5.43 11.41
CA LYS A 59 20.46 6.19 10.59
C LYS A 59 20.24 5.98 9.09
N LEU A 60 19.96 4.75 8.67
CA LEU A 60 19.67 4.40 7.27
C LEU A 60 18.42 5.13 6.77
N ILE A 61 17.33 5.08 7.55
CA ILE A 61 16.07 5.77 7.26
C ILE A 61 16.30 7.28 7.17
N ALA A 62 16.98 7.87 8.16
CA ALA A 62 17.27 9.30 8.15
C ALA A 62 18.09 9.72 6.92
N SER A 63 19.08 8.93 6.53
CA SER A 63 19.88 9.16 5.32
C SER A 63 19.06 9.04 4.04
N PHE A 64 18.16 8.05 3.98
CA PHE A 64 17.26 7.87 2.84
C PHE A 64 16.29 9.05 2.71
N GLU A 65 15.61 9.46 3.79
CA GLU A 65 14.69 10.60 3.77
C GLU A 65 15.40 11.92 3.41
N ALA A 66 16.63 12.13 3.88
CA ALA A 66 17.41 13.30 3.53
C ALA A 66 17.74 13.38 2.02
N LYS A 67 17.93 12.23 1.37
CA LYS A 67 18.19 12.13 -0.08
C LYS A 67 16.92 12.16 -0.93
N ASN A 68 15.76 11.95 -0.32
CA ASN A 68 14.46 11.86 -1.01
C ASN A 68 13.45 12.82 -0.36
N PRO A 69 13.56 14.14 -0.59
CA PRO A 69 12.64 15.12 -0.04
C PRO A 69 11.19 14.79 -0.39
N GLY A 70 10.31 14.85 0.60
CA GLY A 70 8.88 14.52 0.43
C GLY A 70 8.54 13.03 0.64
N VAL A 71 9.53 12.16 0.85
CA VAL A 71 9.31 10.75 1.24
C VAL A 71 9.54 10.57 2.74
N LYS A 72 8.69 9.79 3.38
CA LYS A 72 8.79 9.41 4.80
C LYS A 72 8.73 7.91 4.95
N ILE A 73 9.55 7.33 5.83
CA ILE A 73 9.55 5.88 6.09
C ILE A 73 8.87 5.61 7.42
N ARG A 74 7.77 4.87 7.40
CA ARG A 74 7.17 4.28 8.60
C ARG A 74 7.75 2.88 8.82
N TRP A 75 8.72 2.78 9.72
CA TRP A 75 9.33 1.51 10.07
C TRP A 75 8.56 0.77 11.17
N THR A 76 8.20 -0.49 10.94
CA THR A 76 7.59 -1.40 11.92
C THR A 76 8.42 -2.68 12.03
N ASP A 77 9.04 -2.92 13.19
CA ASP A 77 9.68 -4.21 13.46
C ASP A 77 8.66 -5.19 14.05
N VAL A 78 8.60 -6.39 13.47
CA VAL A 78 7.64 -7.43 13.84
C VAL A 78 8.40 -8.63 14.42
N PRO A 79 8.00 -9.17 15.58
CA PRO A 79 8.60 -10.39 16.11
C PRO A 79 8.54 -11.55 15.12
N TRP A 80 9.57 -12.39 15.09
CA TRP A 80 9.66 -13.52 14.16
C TRP A 80 8.41 -14.41 14.21
N SER A 81 7.95 -14.74 15.42
CA SER A 81 6.80 -15.60 15.66
C SER A 81 5.47 -15.04 15.16
N ALA A 82 5.39 -13.72 14.92
CA ALA A 82 4.18 -13.04 14.45
C ALA A 82 4.25 -12.63 12.98
N MET A 83 5.43 -12.68 12.35
CA MET A 83 5.61 -12.13 11.00
C MET A 83 4.75 -12.86 9.97
N GLU A 84 4.81 -14.19 9.94
CA GLU A 84 4.11 -15.00 8.93
C GLU A 84 2.59 -14.76 8.94
N SER A 85 1.96 -14.85 10.11
CA SER A 85 0.51 -14.61 10.23
C SER A 85 0.13 -13.18 9.89
N LYS A 86 0.94 -12.20 10.31
CA LYS A 86 0.68 -10.78 10.04
C LYS A 86 0.80 -10.45 8.55
N ILE A 87 1.86 -10.89 7.87
CA ILE A 87 2.06 -10.57 6.45
C ILE A 87 1.03 -11.30 5.57
N LEU A 88 0.69 -12.56 5.86
CA LEU A 88 -0.35 -13.28 5.14
C LEU A 88 -1.72 -12.61 5.27
N THR A 89 -2.05 -12.15 6.48
CA THR A 89 -3.29 -11.41 6.74
C THR A 89 -3.30 -10.09 5.98
N ALA A 90 -2.21 -9.33 6.03
CA ALA A 90 -2.09 -8.04 5.36
C ALA A 90 -2.18 -8.18 3.83
N VAL A 91 -1.51 -9.16 3.23
CA VAL A 91 -1.61 -9.45 1.80
C VAL A 91 -3.04 -9.84 1.41
N SER A 92 -3.69 -10.71 2.20
CA SER A 92 -5.08 -11.14 1.94
C SER A 92 -6.08 -9.99 2.07
N ALA A 93 -5.85 -9.07 3.02
CA ALA A 93 -6.64 -7.88 3.24
C ALA A 93 -6.32 -6.74 2.26
N LYS A 94 -5.31 -6.90 1.40
CA LYS A 94 -4.76 -5.84 0.51
C LYS A 94 -4.27 -4.61 1.26
N THR A 95 -3.65 -4.83 2.42
CA THR A 95 -3.04 -3.81 3.29
C THR A 95 -1.59 -4.19 3.64
N ALA A 96 -0.89 -4.85 2.72
CA ALA A 96 0.53 -5.20 2.88
C ALA A 96 1.40 -3.94 2.93
N PRO A 97 2.55 -3.97 3.61
CA PRO A 97 3.52 -2.88 3.55
C PRO A 97 4.08 -2.72 2.14
N ASP A 98 4.60 -1.54 1.83
CA ASP A 98 5.27 -1.26 0.55
C ASP A 98 6.57 -2.06 0.41
N VAL A 99 7.30 -2.21 1.52
CA VAL A 99 8.57 -2.96 1.60
C VAL A 99 8.56 -3.85 2.84
N VAL A 100 8.98 -5.11 2.68
CA VAL A 100 9.11 -6.05 3.80
C VAL A 100 10.41 -6.83 3.72
N ASN A 101 11.11 -6.92 4.86
CA ASN A 101 12.24 -7.80 5.04
C ASN A 101 11.77 -9.14 5.62
N LEU A 102 11.96 -10.22 4.85
CA LEU A 102 11.57 -11.58 5.19
C LEU A 102 12.76 -12.54 5.01
N ASN A 103 12.66 -13.72 5.61
CA ASN A 103 13.50 -14.84 5.23
C ASN A 103 13.07 -15.41 3.84
N PRO A 104 13.93 -16.23 3.20
CA PRO A 104 13.60 -16.82 1.90
C PRO A 104 12.32 -17.67 1.91
N ASP A 105 12.06 -18.41 2.99
CA ASP A 105 10.91 -19.29 3.10
C ASP A 105 9.59 -18.52 3.02
N PHE A 106 9.42 -17.47 3.84
CA PHE A 106 8.20 -16.65 3.82
C PHE A 106 8.07 -15.84 2.54
N ALA A 107 9.19 -15.33 2.00
CA ALA A 107 9.19 -14.60 0.74
C ALA A 107 8.71 -15.49 -0.43
N SER A 108 9.18 -16.73 -0.49
CA SER A 108 8.78 -17.73 -1.49
C SER A 108 7.31 -18.13 -1.35
N GLN A 109 6.82 -18.34 -0.11
CA GLN A 109 5.40 -18.63 0.14
C GLN A 109 4.49 -17.53 -0.42
N LEU A 110 4.84 -16.26 -0.21
CA LEU A 110 4.07 -15.13 -0.75
C LEU A 110 4.20 -15.00 -2.27
N ALA A 111 5.33 -15.44 -2.85
CA ALA A 111 5.53 -15.39 -4.30
C ALA A 111 4.57 -16.29 -5.07
N SER A 112 4.21 -17.44 -4.48
CA SER A 112 3.17 -18.32 -5.05
C SER A 112 1.79 -17.65 -5.16
N ARG A 113 1.56 -16.54 -4.44
CA ARG A 113 0.27 -15.80 -4.40
C ARG A 113 0.24 -14.59 -5.34
N ASN A 114 1.26 -14.42 -6.18
CA ASN A 114 1.41 -13.29 -7.10
C ASN A 114 1.28 -11.92 -6.39
N ALA A 115 1.79 -11.84 -5.17
CA ALA A 115 1.69 -10.66 -4.30
C ALA A 115 2.85 -9.68 -4.47
N TRP A 116 3.82 -9.98 -5.34
CA TRP A 116 5.05 -9.20 -5.47
C TRP A 116 5.10 -8.35 -6.74
N LEU A 117 5.80 -7.23 -6.61
CA LEU A 117 6.26 -6.44 -7.74
C LEU A 117 7.29 -7.26 -8.55
N ASP A 118 7.17 -7.23 -9.88
CA ASP A 118 8.13 -7.85 -10.79
C ASP A 118 9.44 -7.04 -10.78
N LEU A 119 10.43 -7.49 -10.03
CA LEU A 119 11.68 -6.74 -9.84
C LEU A 119 12.55 -6.73 -11.09
N ASP A 120 12.45 -7.72 -11.98
CA ASP A 120 13.27 -7.75 -13.19
C ASP A 120 12.90 -6.62 -14.16
N ALA A 121 11.65 -6.15 -14.09
CA ALA A 121 11.17 -4.98 -14.83
C ALA A 121 11.55 -3.63 -14.19
N GLN A 122 11.89 -3.61 -12.90
CA GLN A 122 12.13 -2.39 -12.13
C GLN A 122 13.60 -2.16 -11.78
N VAL A 123 14.38 -3.23 -11.61
CA VAL A 123 15.78 -3.18 -11.18
C VAL A 123 16.69 -3.33 -12.41
N PRO A 124 17.51 -2.31 -12.72
CA PRO A 124 18.42 -2.36 -13.87
C PRO A 124 19.34 -3.58 -13.82
N ALA A 125 19.64 -4.16 -14.98
CA ALA A 125 20.50 -5.35 -15.08
C ALA A 125 21.88 -5.14 -14.43
N GLN A 126 22.41 -3.91 -14.45
CA GLN A 126 23.68 -3.56 -13.81
C GLN A 126 23.60 -3.66 -12.28
N VAL A 127 22.47 -3.30 -11.69
CA VAL A 127 22.25 -3.44 -10.24
C VAL A 127 22.09 -4.92 -9.89
N ARG A 128 21.34 -5.68 -10.69
CA ARG A 128 21.20 -7.14 -10.50
C ARG A 128 22.56 -7.85 -10.59
N ALA A 129 23.42 -7.43 -11.50
CA ALA A 129 24.78 -7.96 -11.67
C ALA A 129 25.73 -7.66 -10.51
N SER A 130 25.39 -6.75 -9.58
CA SER A 130 26.17 -6.54 -8.36
C SER A 130 25.96 -7.63 -7.30
N TYR A 131 24.93 -8.47 -7.46
CA TYR A 131 24.64 -9.59 -6.58
C TYR A 131 25.24 -10.89 -7.11
N LEU A 132 25.49 -11.84 -6.21
CA LEU A 132 25.94 -13.18 -6.60
C LEU A 132 24.81 -13.87 -7.39
N PRO A 133 25.09 -14.42 -8.60
CA PRO A 133 24.06 -14.98 -9.47
C PRO A 133 23.18 -16.02 -8.80
N ASN A 134 23.78 -16.90 -8.00
CA ASN A 134 23.05 -17.97 -7.30
C ASN A 134 22.10 -17.43 -6.22
N ILE A 135 22.42 -16.29 -5.60
CA ILE A 135 21.57 -15.70 -4.56
C ILE A 135 20.40 -14.94 -5.20
N TRP A 136 20.64 -14.23 -6.31
CA TRP A 136 19.57 -13.62 -7.10
C TRP A 136 18.60 -14.67 -7.67
N GLN A 137 19.15 -15.80 -8.16
CA GLN A 137 18.34 -16.90 -8.65
C GLN A 137 17.46 -17.52 -7.54
N ALA A 138 17.92 -17.51 -6.29
CA ALA A 138 17.14 -18.02 -5.15
C ALA A 138 15.92 -17.14 -4.82
N THR A 139 15.90 -15.87 -5.22
CA THR A 139 14.75 -14.96 -5.08
C THR A 139 13.89 -14.91 -6.34
N THR A 140 13.96 -15.93 -7.20
CA THR A 140 13.25 -15.98 -8.50
C THR A 140 12.27 -17.15 -8.57
N LEU A 141 11.03 -16.88 -8.96
CA LEU A 141 9.98 -17.87 -9.17
C LEU A 141 9.33 -17.66 -10.54
N ASN A 142 9.19 -18.72 -11.34
CA ASN A 142 8.64 -18.65 -12.70
C ASN A 142 9.34 -17.61 -13.60
N GLY A 143 10.66 -17.43 -13.43
CA GLY A 143 11.47 -16.48 -14.19
C GLY A 143 11.29 -15.02 -13.78
N LYS A 144 10.64 -14.74 -12.64
CA LYS A 144 10.49 -13.39 -12.08
C LYS A 144 11.09 -13.31 -10.69
N SER A 145 11.97 -12.33 -10.48
CA SER A 145 12.50 -12.04 -9.16
C SER A 145 11.43 -11.39 -8.27
N PHE A 146 11.22 -11.98 -7.10
CA PHE A 146 10.25 -11.54 -6.09
C PHE A 146 10.87 -10.81 -4.91
N GLY A 147 12.20 -10.81 -4.81
CA GLY A 147 12.92 -10.16 -3.72
C GLY A 147 14.33 -9.75 -4.12
N ILE A 148 14.84 -8.72 -3.44
CA ILE A 148 16.25 -8.36 -3.47
C ILE A 148 16.96 -9.19 -2.40
N PRO A 149 18.00 -9.97 -2.75
CA PRO A 149 18.72 -10.82 -1.81
C PRO A 149 19.62 -10.06 -0.83
#